data_AF-A0AB37ICB0-F1
#
_entry.id   AF-A0AB37ICB0-F1
#
_cell.length_a   1.000
_cell.length_b   1.000
_cell.length_c   1.000
_cell.angle_alpha   90.00
_cell.angle_beta   90.00
_cell.angle_gamma   90.00
#
_symmetry.space_group_name_H-M   'P 1'
#
loop_
_entity.id
_entity.type
_entity.pdbx_description
1 polymer ?
#
loop_
_entity_poly.entity_id
_entity_poly.type
_entity_poly.pdbx_seq_one_letter_code
_entity_poly.pdbx_strand_id
1 'polypeptide(L)'
;MTMIKIRTSITGTEYWDSEKKKTVVVPKGQEPNFDTSEQSDKTVVAKAIVGDGVLFKGDEEIHLSGEELDSDGNTTADFGEGEVTNDQTVEETNELENMTAKELRAYAKKYGIDIPGAIRAKGDILNLIREAE
;
A
#
# COMPACT_ATOMS: atom_id res chain seq x y z
N MET A 1 31.21 3.99 7.50
CA MET A 1 30.26 5.11 7.54
C MET A 1 29.55 5.28 6.21
N THR A 2 28.27 4.91 6.13
CA THR A 2 27.44 5.14 4.92
C THR A 2 26.36 6.16 5.26
N MET A 3 26.45 7.34 4.66
CA MET A 3 25.52 8.44 4.86
C MET A 3 24.54 8.50 3.70
N ILE A 4 23.25 8.35 3.99
CA ILE A 4 22.17 8.36 3.00
C ILE A 4 21.46 9.69 3.09
N LYS A 5 21.39 10.44 2.00
CA LYS A 5 20.65 11.71 1.95
C LYS A 5 19.16 11.45 2.12
N ILE A 6 18.53 12.08 3.11
CA ILE A 6 17.08 11.90 3.39
C ILE A 6 16.24 13.08 2.90
N ARG A 7 16.76 14.32 3.02
CA ARG A 7 16.06 15.53 2.59
C ARG A 7 17.02 16.69 2.38
N THR A 8 16.71 17.59 1.44
CA THR A 8 17.34 18.91 1.31
C THR A 8 16.30 20.01 1.49
N SER A 9 16.66 21.08 2.19
CA SER A 9 15.84 22.27 2.47
C SER A 9 16.64 23.55 2.25
N ILE A 10 16.00 24.71 2.36
CA ILE A 10 16.64 26.02 2.29
C ILE A 10 17.73 26.21 3.36
N THR A 11 17.61 25.51 4.48
CA THR A 11 18.52 25.58 5.63
C THR A 11 19.71 24.63 5.55
N GLY A 12 19.64 23.56 4.75
CA GLY A 12 20.67 22.53 4.69
C GLY A 12 20.18 21.18 4.17
N THR A 13 21.05 20.18 4.27
CA THR A 13 20.75 18.80 3.87
C THR A 13 20.83 17.88 5.09
N GLU A 14 19.83 17.03 5.24
CA GLU A 14 19.74 16.02 6.28
C GLU A 14 20.18 14.67 5.70
N TYR A 15 21.00 13.95 6.46
CA TYR A 15 21.53 12.64 6.14
C TYR A 15 21.21 11.64 7.26
N TRP A 16 20.93 10.40 6.90
CA TRP A 16 20.84 9.28 7.83
C TRP A 16 22.18 8.57 7.93
N ASP A 17 22.72 8.51 9.14
CA ASP A 17 23.90 7.73 9.50
C ASP A 17 23.44 6.31 9.85
N SER A 18 23.68 5.37 8.94
CA SER A 18 23.27 3.97 9.11
C SER A 18 24.05 3.25 10.21
N GLU A 19 25.26 3.71 10.50
CA GLU A 19 26.17 3.10 11.47
C GLU A 19 25.84 3.55 12.89
N LYS A 20 25.59 4.86 13.06
CA LYS A 20 25.21 5.45 14.35
C LYS A 20 23.70 5.51 14.58
N LYS A 21 22.89 5.08 13.60
CA LYS A 21 21.41 5.07 13.61
C LYS A 21 20.82 6.42 14.01
N LYS A 22 21.31 7.49 13.40
CA LYS A 22 20.89 8.86 13.72
C LYS A 22 20.88 9.76 12.49
N THR A 23 20.12 10.84 12.58
CA THR A 23 20.13 11.91 11.58
C THR A 23 21.27 12.89 11.84
N VAL A 24 21.95 13.31 10.78
CA VAL A 24 22.99 14.35 10.78
C VAL A 24 22.56 15.45 9.82
N VAL A 25 22.55 16.69 10.31
CA VAL A 25 22.16 17.87 9.52
C VAL A 25 23.41 18.64 9.12
N VAL A 26 23.55 18.90 7.83
CA VAL A 26 24.64 19.70 7.26
C VAL A 26 24.05 21.03 6.78
N PRO A 27 24.42 22.17 7.41
CA PRO A 27 23.92 23.49 7.02
C PRO A 27 24.26 23.84 5.57
N LYS A 28 23.41 24.66 4.95
CA LYS A 28 23.66 25.14 3.58
C LYS A 28 24.97 25.94 3.51
N GLY A 29 25.83 25.57 2.56
CA GLY A 29 27.15 26.19 2.37
C GLY A 29 28.28 25.52 3.14
N GLN A 30 27.99 24.51 3.97
CA GLN A 30 28.99 23.64 4.56
C GLN A 30 29.06 22.33 3.76
N GLU A 31 30.26 21.92 3.35
CA GLU A 31 30.46 20.63 2.71
C GLU A 31 30.47 19.51 3.76
N PRO A 32 29.76 18.39 3.53
CA PRO A 32 29.80 17.24 4.42
C PRO A 32 31.21 16.64 4.46
N ASN A 33 31.71 16.35 5.66
CA ASN A 33 33.03 15.74 5.86
C ASN A 33 32.99 14.20 5.81
N PHE A 34 32.04 13.63 5.07
CA PHE A 34 31.79 12.19 5.00
C PHE A 34 31.40 11.78 3.59
N ASP A 35 31.70 10.53 3.24
CA ASP A 35 31.27 9.93 1.97
C ASP A 35 29.74 9.76 1.95
N THR A 36 29.10 10.55 1.08
CA THR A 36 27.67 10.45 0.81
C THR A 36 27.41 9.41 -0.25
N SER A 37 26.59 8.40 0.07
CA SER A 37 26.01 7.53 -0.95
C SER A 37 24.82 8.25 -1.56
N GLU A 38 25.02 8.99 -2.64
CA GLU A 38 23.90 9.42 -3.48
C GLU A 38 23.28 8.15 -4.09
N GLN A 39 22.08 7.79 -3.67
CA GLN A 39 21.28 6.88 -4.48
C GLN A 39 20.97 7.67 -5.74
N SER A 40 21.71 7.38 -6.81
CA SER A 40 21.49 7.94 -8.13
C SER A 40 20.00 7.80 -8.42
N ASP A 41 19.28 8.92 -8.49
CA ASP A 41 17.87 8.97 -8.83
C ASP A 41 17.70 8.19 -10.14
N LYS A 42 17.17 6.97 -10.03
CA LYS A 42 16.70 6.24 -11.20
C LYS A 42 15.47 7.02 -11.64
N THR A 43 15.70 7.96 -12.55
CA THR A 43 14.73 8.63 -13.38
C THR A 43 13.55 7.69 -13.58
N VAL A 44 12.42 8.03 -12.99
CA VAL A 44 11.14 7.44 -13.36
C VAL A 44 10.95 7.86 -14.81
N VAL A 45 11.40 7.00 -15.74
CA VAL A 45 11.12 7.16 -17.16
C VAL A 45 9.62 7.34 -17.25
N ALA A 46 9.21 8.50 -17.76
CA ALA A 46 7.82 8.85 -17.93
C ALA A 46 7.11 7.67 -18.60
N LYS A 47 6.31 6.96 -17.80
CA LYS A 47 5.44 5.87 -18.20
C LYS A 47 4.40 6.49 -19.12
N ALA A 48 4.67 6.48 -20.42
CA ALA A 48 3.65 6.76 -21.42
C ALA A 48 2.64 5.61 -21.35
N ILE A 49 1.52 5.86 -20.69
CA ILE A 49 0.34 5.02 -20.77
C ILE A 49 -0.26 5.33 -22.14
N VAL A 50 0.07 4.50 -23.12
CA VAL A 50 -0.74 4.40 -24.34
C VAL A 50 -1.89 3.46 -23.99
N GLY A 51 -3.10 3.79 -24.46
CA GLY A 51 -4.37 3.22 -24.04
C GLY A 51 -4.40 1.69 -23.89
N ASP A 52 -5.32 1.28 -23.02
CA ASP A 52 -5.70 -0.09 -22.69
C ASP A 52 -4.57 -0.99 -22.18
N GLY A 53 -4.14 -0.73 -20.94
CA GLY A 53 -3.62 -1.75 -20.02
C GLY A 53 -2.23 -2.36 -20.26
N VAL A 54 -1.62 -2.24 -21.44
CA VAL A 54 -0.38 -2.98 -21.73
C VAL A 54 0.88 -2.18 -21.36
N LEU A 55 1.69 -2.73 -20.43
CA LEU A 55 3.01 -2.20 -20.09
C LEU A 55 4.11 -3.00 -20.78
N PHE A 56 4.79 -2.41 -21.76
CA PHE A 56 5.98 -3.00 -22.36
C PHE A 56 7.24 -2.63 -21.56
N LYS A 57 8.01 -3.63 -21.14
CA LYS A 57 9.42 -3.47 -20.73
C LYS A 57 10.28 -4.31 -21.68
N GLY A 58 10.64 -3.75 -22.84
CA GLY A 58 11.39 -4.50 -23.86
C GLY A 58 10.57 -5.65 -24.45
N ASP A 59 11.27 -6.63 -25.02
CA ASP A 59 10.70 -7.73 -25.84
C ASP A 59 9.97 -8.82 -25.03
N GLU A 60 9.71 -8.60 -23.74
CA GLU A 60 9.03 -9.56 -22.88
C GLU A 60 7.66 -9.04 -22.42
N GLU A 61 6.61 -9.79 -22.81
CA GLU A 61 5.21 -9.52 -22.52
C GLU A 61 4.88 -9.87 -21.06
N ILE A 62 4.51 -8.88 -20.26
CA ILE A 62 3.99 -9.10 -18.91
C ILE A 62 2.46 -9.14 -18.96
N HIS A 63 1.88 -10.33 -18.84
CA HIS A 63 0.43 -10.48 -18.68
C HIS A 63 0.03 -10.08 -17.26
N LEU A 64 -0.43 -8.85 -17.10
CA LEU A 64 -1.22 -8.44 -15.94
C LEU A 64 -2.63 -8.95 -16.19
N SER A 65 -3.03 -10.02 -15.50
CA SER A 65 -4.43 -10.44 -15.47
C SER A 65 -5.25 -9.35 -14.79
N GLY A 66 -5.77 -8.43 -15.60
CA GLY A 66 -6.82 -7.50 -15.20
C GLY A 66 -8.11 -8.28 -15.04
N GLU A 67 -8.60 -8.34 -13.81
CA GLU A 67 -10.01 -8.60 -13.56
C GLU A 67 -10.74 -7.31 -13.98
N GLU A 68 -11.56 -7.40 -15.03
CA GLU A 68 -12.37 -6.30 -15.55
C GLU A 68 -13.36 -5.87 -14.47
N LEU A 69 -13.17 -4.66 -13.92
CA LEU A 69 -14.24 -3.98 -13.20
C LEU A 69 -15.10 -3.27 -14.23
N ASP A 70 -16.21 -3.90 -14.61
CA ASP A 70 -17.29 -3.27 -15.35
C ASP A 70 -17.82 -2.08 -14.54
N SER A 71 -17.30 -0.90 -14.82
CA SER A 71 -17.73 0.35 -14.20
C SER A 71 -18.74 1.04 -15.10
N ASP A 72 -19.90 0.40 -15.31
CA ASP A 72 -21.02 1.01 -16.02
C ASP A 72 -22.12 1.47 -15.05
N GLY A 73 -22.12 2.78 -14.80
CA GLY A 73 -23.35 3.55 -14.66
C GLY A 73 -24.05 3.54 -13.30
N ASN A 74 -23.80 4.56 -12.48
CA ASN A 74 -24.87 5.08 -11.64
C ASN A 74 -24.88 6.61 -11.63
N THR A 75 -25.50 7.15 -12.67
CA THR A 75 -26.07 8.50 -12.65
C THR A 75 -27.40 8.44 -11.90
N THR A 76 -27.60 9.43 -11.03
CA THR A 76 -28.80 9.75 -10.27
C THR A 76 -30.15 9.41 -10.94
N ALA A 77 -31.06 8.77 -10.20
CA ALA A 77 -32.40 9.29 -9.83
C ALA A 77 -33.36 8.16 -9.40
N ASP A 78 -33.84 8.29 -8.16
CA ASP A 78 -35.19 8.00 -7.66
C ASP A 78 -36.23 7.50 -8.69
N PHE A 79 -36.78 6.29 -8.50
CA PHE A 79 -38.21 5.91 -8.53
C PHE A 79 -38.39 4.38 -8.54
N GLY A 80 -39.11 3.85 -7.54
CA GLY A 80 -40.08 2.77 -7.74
C GLY A 80 -39.64 1.32 -7.55
N GLU A 81 -40.20 0.71 -6.49
CA GLU A 81 -40.68 -0.68 -6.33
C GLU A 81 -40.06 -1.81 -7.16
N GLY A 82 -39.52 -2.81 -6.46
CA GLY A 82 -39.22 -4.12 -7.03
C GLY A 82 -38.50 -5.08 -6.09
N GLU A 83 -39.20 -5.55 -5.07
CA GLU A 83 -38.87 -6.81 -4.38
C GLU A 83 -38.78 -7.93 -5.42
N VAL A 84 -37.68 -8.71 -5.47
CA VAL A 84 -37.67 -10.17 -5.28
C VAL A 84 -36.28 -10.80 -5.50
N THR A 85 -35.81 -11.45 -4.41
CA THR A 85 -35.19 -12.78 -4.35
C THR A 85 -33.86 -13.08 -5.08
N ASN A 86 -32.80 -13.25 -4.27
CA ASN A 86 -31.93 -14.44 -4.33
C ASN A 86 -31.18 -14.53 -2.98
N ASP A 87 -31.71 -15.26 -2.01
CA ASP A 87 -31.25 -16.62 -1.65
C ASP A 87 -29.81 -16.65 -1.09
N GLN A 88 -29.76 -16.46 0.23
CA GLN A 88 -28.88 -17.08 1.23
C GLN A 88 -27.44 -17.40 0.82
N THR A 89 -26.48 -16.67 1.43
CA THR A 89 -25.26 -17.17 2.14
C THR A 89 -24.02 -16.25 2.04
N VAL A 90 -24.12 -14.92 2.11
CA VAL A 90 -22.89 -14.07 2.19
C VAL A 90 -23.09 -12.76 2.98
N GLU A 91 -23.85 -12.76 4.08
CA GLU A 91 -24.03 -11.54 4.91
C GLU A 91 -23.00 -11.42 6.06
N GLU A 92 -22.33 -12.51 6.46
CA GLU A 92 -21.35 -12.47 7.57
C GLU A 92 -19.95 -11.98 7.14
N THR A 93 -19.62 -12.03 5.84
CA THR A 93 -18.26 -11.66 5.38
C THR A 93 -18.04 -10.15 5.31
N ASN A 94 -19.10 -9.34 5.19
CA ASN A 94 -19.01 -7.89 5.02
C ASN A 94 -18.80 -7.12 6.34
N GLU A 95 -19.17 -7.70 7.49
CA GLU A 95 -19.03 -7.00 8.78
C GLU A 95 -17.56 -6.78 9.14
N LEU A 96 -16.74 -7.81 8.94
CA LEU A 96 -15.30 -7.75 9.21
C LEU A 96 -14.56 -6.85 8.21
N GLU A 97 -15.01 -6.81 6.95
CA GLU A 97 -14.37 -5.99 5.92
C GLU A 97 -14.47 -4.49 6.17
N ASN A 98 -15.42 -4.03 7.00
CA ASN A 98 -15.53 -2.63 7.39
C ASN A 98 -14.65 -2.25 8.60
N MET A 99 -14.13 -3.23 9.33
CA MET A 99 -13.30 -3.01 10.53
C MET A 99 -11.86 -2.60 10.17
N THR A 100 -11.21 -1.88 11.07
CA THR A 100 -9.78 -1.57 10.98
C THR A 100 -8.91 -2.76 11.39
N ALA A 101 -7.65 -2.78 10.95
CA ALA A 101 -6.70 -3.85 11.33
C ALA A 101 -6.48 -3.99 12.86
N LYS A 102 -6.80 -2.96 13.65
CA LYS A 102 -6.74 -3.02 15.11
C LYS A 102 -7.97 -3.74 15.67
N GLU A 103 -9.14 -3.41 15.16
CA GLU A 103 -10.41 -4.00 15.57
C GLU A 103 -10.49 -5.46 15.17
N LEU A 104 -9.98 -5.82 13.98
CA LEU A 104 -9.87 -7.21 13.56
C LEU A 104 -8.96 -8.04 14.47
N ARG A 105 -7.85 -7.47 14.95
CA ARG A 105 -7.00 -8.14 15.95
C ARG A 105 -7.71 -8.33 17.29
N ALA A 106 -8.52 -7.36 17.70
CA ALA A 106 -9.31 -7.47 18.92
C ALA A 106 -10.41 -8.53 18.77
N TYR A 107 -11.05 -8.58 17.60
CA TYR A 107 -12.00 -9.62 17.22
C TYR A 107 -11.32 -10.99 17.30
N ALA A 108 -10.26 -11.22 16.51
CA ALA A 108 -9.49 -12.46 16.53
C ALA A 108 -9.13 -12.92 17.95
N LYS A 109 -8.61 -12.02 18.79
CA LYS A 109 -8.28 -12.31 20.19
C LYS A 109 -9.49 -12.72 21.03
N LYS A 110 -10.66 -12.13 20.81
CA LYS A 110 -11.92 -12.50 21.48
C LYS A 110 -12.35 -13.93 21.11
N TYR A 111 -12.09 -14.35 19.88
CA TYR A 111 -12.38 -15.69 19.38
C TYR A 111 -11.20 -16.66 19.53
N GLY A 112 -10.10 -16.25 20.19
CA GLY A 112 -8.94 -17.11 20.46
C GLY A 112 -7.98 -17.31 19.29
N ILE A 113 -8.11 -16.53 18.23
CA ILE A 113 -7.24 -16.56 17.05
C ILE A 113 -6.02 -15.66 17.33
N ASP A 114 -4.83 -16.25 17.39
CA ASP A 114 -3.58 -15.51 17.60
C ASP A 114 -3.01 -15.04 16.25
N ILE A 115 -2.97 -13.72 16.05
CA ILE A 115 -2.44 -13.12 14.83
C ILE A 115 -0.97 -12.76 15.08
N PRO A 116 -0.02 -13.37 14.35
CA PRO A 116 1.39 -13.05 14.48
C PRO A 116 1.66 -11.56 14.19
N GLY A 117 2.53 -10.92 14.99
CA GLY A 117 2.88 -9.51 14.80
C GLY A 117 3.58 -9.17 13.46
N ALA A 118 4.03 -10.20 12.74
CA ALA A 118 4.51 -10.09 11.37
C ALA A 118 3.38 -9.74 10.37
N ILE A 119 2.16 -10.21 10.65
CA ILE A 119 0.99 -9.95 9.83
C ILE A 119 0.44 -8.55 10.17
N ARG A 120 0.65 -7.62 9.24
CA ARG A 120 0.29 -6.21 9.41
C ARG A 120 -0.83 -5.76 8.49
N ALA A 121 -0.99 -6.40 7.33
CA ALA A 121 -2.00 -6.05 6.35
C ALA A 121 -3.39 -6.45 6.84
N LYS A 122 -4.38 -5.59 6.55
CA LYS A 122 -5.78 -5.86 6.90
C LYS A 122 -6.30 -7.13 6.19
N GLY A 123 -5.98 -7.30 4.91
CA GLY A 123 -6.41 -8.47 4.13
C GLY A 123 -5.90 -9.79 4.72
N ASP A 124 -4.60 -9.87 5.04
CA ASP A 124 -4.01 -11.06 5.66
C ASP A 124 -4.66 -11.39 7.01
N ILE A 125 -4.98 -10.37 7.81
CA ILE A 125 -5.69 -10.54 9.09
C ILE A 125 -7.10 -11.08 8.86
N LEU A 126 -7.84 -10.55 7.88
CA LEU A 126 -9.18 -11.02 7.51
C LEU A 126 -9.15 -12.48 7.07
N ASN A 127 -8.19 -12.84 6.21
CA ASN A 127 -8.04 -14.20 5.74
C ASN A 127 -7.76 -15.16 6.89
N LEU A 128 -6.89 -14.79 7.83
CA LEU A 128 -6.60 -15.62 9.01
C LEU A 128 -7.81 -15.78 9.93
N ILE A 129 -8.66 -14.75 10.05
CA ILE A 129 -9.90 -14.85 10.83
C ILE A 129 -10.89 -15.79 10.14
N ARG A 130 -11.06 -15.67 8.82
CA ARG A 130 -11.95 -16.50 8.01
C ARG A 130 -11.51 -17.97 7.92
N GLU A 131 -10.21 -18.23 7.92
CA GLU A 131 -9.66 -19.58 7.91
C GLU A 131 -9.82 -20.30 9.26
N ALA A 132 -9.97 -19.54 10.35
CA ALA A 132 -10.08 -20.06 11.71
C ALA A 132 -11.52 -20.17 12.22
N GLU A 133 -12.51 -19.75 11.43
CA GLU A 133 -13.95 -19.93 11.66
C GLU A 133 -14.42 -21.33 11.23
#